data_AF-A0A958YCV4-F1
#
_entry.id   AF-A0A958YCV4-F1
#
_cell.length_a   1.000
_cell.length_b   1.000
_cell.length_c   1.000
_cell.angle_alpha   90.00
_cell.angle_beta   90.00
_cell.angle_gamma   90.00
#
_symmetry.space_group_name_H-M   'P 1'
#
loop_
_entity.id
_entity.type
_entity.pdbx_description
1 polymer ?
#
loop_
_entity_poly.entity_id
_entity_poly.type
_entity_poly.pdbx_seq_one_letter_code
_entity_poly.pdbx_strand_id
1 'polypeptide(L)' 'MQQEIKNCLEVLLNGGLILYPTDTVWGIGCDATNPEAIKKVYQLKQREDNKALICLAADDRMLKKYVKEVPQVALDI' A
#
# COMPACT_ATOMS: atom_id res chain seq x y z
N MET A 1 18.21 5.71 9.00
CA MET A 1 16.76 5.44 8.82
C MET A 1 15.99 6.58 8.16
N GLN A 2 16.16 7.84 8.60
CA GLN A 2 15.46 8.98 7.98
C GLN A 2 15.81 9.19 6.50
N GLN A 3 17.08 8.96 6.12
CA GLN A 3 17.50 9.10 4.73
C GLN A 3 16.89 8.01 3.83
N GLU A 4 16.84 6.78 4.33
CA GLU A 4 16.27 5.63 3.64
C GLU A 4 14.76 5.83 3.43
N ILE A 5 14.06 6.35 4.45
CA ILE A 5 12.65 6.72 4.31
C ILE A 5 12.45 7.79 3.24
N LYS A 6 13.30 8.82 3.20
CA LYS A 6 13.23 9.86 2.15
C LYS A 6 13.46 9.29 0.76
N ASN A 7 14.46 8.42 0.59
CA ASN A 7 14.73 7.76 -0.68
C ASN A 7 13.54 6.87 -1.10
N CYS A 8 12.96 6.11 -0.17
CA CYS A 8 11.76 5.30 -0.45
C CYS A 8 10.56 6.17 -0.83
N LEU A 9 10.38 7.32 -0.19
CA LEU A 9 9.31 8.26 -0.50
C LEU A 9 9.45 8.81 -1.92
N GLU A 10 10.66 9.18 -2.35
CA GLU A 10 10.93 9.62 -3.72
C GLU A 10 10.58 8.53 -4.75
N VAL A 11 10.98 7.29 -4.48
CA VAL A 11 10.61 6.14 -5.33
C VAL A 11 9.09 5.97 -5.40
N LEU A 12 8.40 6.06 -4.26
CA LEU A 12 6.94 5.88 -4.19
C LEU A 12 6.19 6.98 -4.94
N LEU A 13 6.57 8.24 -4.74
CA LEU A 13 5.99 9.41 -5.42
C LEU A 13 6.20 9.39 -6.93
N ASN A 14 7.32 8.82 -7.39
CA ASN A 14 7.62 8.62 -8.81
C ASN A 14 6.97 7.35 -9.41
N GLY A 15 6.03 6.71 -8.70
CA GLY A 15 5.33 5.52 -9.17
C GLY A 15 6.21 4.26 -9.24
N GLY A 16 7.27 4.21 -8.43
CA GLY A 16 8.13 3.06 -8.26
C GLY A 16 7.58 2.05 -7.24
N LEU A 17 8.33 0.96 -7.05
CA LEU A 17 8.01 -0.10 -6.10
C LEU A 17 9.00 -0.05 -4.92
N ILE A 18 8.51 -0.31 -3.72
CA ILE A 18 9.32 -0.41 -2.51
C ILE A 18 9.17 -1.78 -1.87
N LEU A 19 10.26 -2.24 -1.24
CA LEU A 19 10.30 -3.41 -0.38
C LEU A 19 10.40 -2.92 1.07
N TYR A 20 9.53 -3.40 1.96
CA TYR A 20 9.52 -2.98 3.36
C TYR A 20 9.25 -4.18 4.29
N PRO A 21 9.85 -4.18 5.50
CA PRO A 21 9.55 -5.20 6.49
C PRO A 21 8.15 -4.96 7.09
N THR A 22 7.47 -6.05 7.48
CA THR A 22 6.32 -6.02 8.38
C THR A 22 6.59 -6.96 9.55
N ASP A 23 5.68 -6.99 10.52
CA ASP A 23 5.68 -7.94 11.63
C ASP A 23 5.42 -9.40 11.20
N THR A 24 4.93 -9.63 9.97
CA THR A 24 4.64 -10.97 9.43
C THR A 24 5.63 -11.40 8.35
N VAL A 25 5.65 -10.70 7.22
CA VAL A 25 6.48 -11.00 6.04
C VAL A 25 6.97 -9.73 5.37
N TRP A 26 7.92 -9.85 4.45
CA TRP A 26 8.31 -8.71 3.62
C TRP A 26 7.19 -8.31 2.65
N GLY A 27 6.87 -7.02 2.64
CA GLY A 27 5.89 -6.40 1.75
C GLY A 27 6.58 -5.80 0.53
N ILE A 28 6.03 -6.06 -0.66
CA ILE A 28 6.30 -5.27 -1.86
C ILE A 28 5.08 -4.39 -2.09
N GLY A 29 5.27 -3.08 -2.16
CA GLY A 29 4.20 -2.12 -2.30
C GLY A 29 4.53 -0.94 -3.22
N CYS A 30 3.52 -0.15 -3.49
CA CYS A 30 3.56 1.07 -4.28
C CYS A 30 2.49 2.04 -3.76
N ASP A 31 2.37 3.21 -4.40
CA ASP A 31 1.21 4.07 -4.18
C ASP A 31 -0.08 3.36 -4.64
N ALA A 32 -0.99 3.09 -3.71
CA ALA A 32 -2.26 2.42 -3.95
C ALA A 32 -3.29 3.28 -4.72
N THR A 33 -2.98 4.57 -4.95
CA THR A 33 -3.80 5.48 -5.75
C THR A 33 -3.28 5.65 -7.17
N ASN A 34 -2.13 5.03 -7.52
CA ASN A 34 -1.50 5.12 -8.82
C ASN A 34 -1.69 3.80 -9.61
N PRO A 35 -2.61 3.75 -10.61
CA PRO A 35 -2.90 2.53 -11.36
C PRO A 35 -1.69 1.95 -12.09
N GLU A 36 -0.79 2.79 -12.60
CA GLU A 36 0.42 2.33 -13.30
C GLU A 36 1.41 1.67 -12.34
N ALA A 37 1.53 2.19 -11.11
CA ALA A 37 2.36 1.58 -10.09
C ALA A 37 1.77 0.23 -9.62
N ILE A 38 0.44 0.15 -9.47
CA ILE A 38 -0.27 -1.10 -9.15
C ILE A 38 -0.01 -2.16 -10.23
N LYS A 39 -0.10 -1.80 -11.51
CA LYS A 39 0.18 -2.71 -12.63
C LYS A 39 1.60 -3.28 -12.55
N LYS A 40 2.60 -2.48 -12.16
CA LYS A 40 3.98 -2.97 -11.93
C LYS A 40 4.04 -4.03 -10.82
N VAL A 41 3.24 -3.91 -9.75
CA VAL A 41 3.17 -4.92 -8.69
C VAL A 41 2.62 -6.25 -9.22
N TYR A 42 1.53 -6.21 -10.00
CA TYR A 42 0.95 -7.42 -10.61
C TYR A 42 1.94 -8.10 -11.57
N GLN A 43 2.59 -7.31 -12.43
CA GLN A 43 3.61 -7.79 -13.36
C GLN A 43 4.80 -8.42 -12.64
N LEU A 44 5.34 -7.75 -11.62
CA LEU A 44 6.48 -8.26 -10.84
C LEU A 44 6.14 -9.57 -10.12
N LYS A 45 4.94 -9.65 -9.53
CA LYS A 45 4.48 -10.83 -8.79
C LYS A 45 3.96 -11.96 -9.68
N GLN A 46 3.84 -11.73 -10.99
CA GLN A 46 3.20 -12.65 -11.94
C GLN A 46 1.83 -13.11 -11.42
N ARG A 47 1.08 -12.16 -10.84
CA ARG A 47 -0.21 -12.42 -10.19
C ARG A 47 -1.32 -12.15 -11.20
N GLU A 48 -2.30 -13.03 -11.27
CA GLU A 48 -3.52 -12.77 -12.03
C GLU A 48 -4.22 -11.51 -11.49
N ASP A 49 -4.72 -10.67 -12.39
CA ASP A 49 -5.35 -9.37 -12.07
C ASP A 49 -6.60 -9.53 -11.19
N ASN A 50 -7.21 -10.72 -11.14
CA ASN A 50 -8.37 -11.02 -10.30
C ASN A 50 -8.05 -11.13 -8.80
N LYS A 51 -6.77 -11.27 -8.42
CA LYS A 51 -6.39 -11.44 -7.01
C LYS A 51 -6.10 -10.08 -6.39
N ALA A 52 -7.01 -9.60 -5.56
CA ALA A 52 -6.90 -8.32 -4.86
C ALA A 52 -5.57 -8.16 -4.09
N LEU A 53 -5.11 -6.92 -3.97
CA LEU A 53 -4.00 -6.49 -3.13
C LEU A 53 -4.54 -5.87 -1.83
N ILE A 54 -3.72 -5.86 -0.78
CA ILE A 54 -4.05 -5.21 0.49
C ILE A 54 -3.58 -3.76 0.42
N CYS A 55 -4.45 -2.82 0.80
CA CYS A 55 -4.08 -1.42 0.98
C CYS A 55 -3.70 -1.18 2.45
N LEU A 56 -2.57 -0.52 2.67
CA LEU A 56 -2.15 -0.10 4.01
C LEU A 56 -2.65 1.32 4.29
N ALA A 57 -3.32 1.49 5.42
CA ALA A 57 -3.75 2.80 5.92
C ALA A 57 -2.98 3.10 7.21
N ALA A 58 -2.50 4.34 7.35
CA ALA A 58 -1.72 4.75 8.53
C ALA A 58 -2.59 4.95 9.78
N ASP A 59 -3.87 5.31 9.59
CA ASP A 59 -4.83 5.57 10.66
C ASP A 59 -6.29 5.50 10.14
N ASP A 60 -7.24 5.61 11.07
CA ASP A 60 -8.68 5.60 10.79
C ASP A 60 -9.12 6.81 9.93
N ARG A 61 -8.43 7.94 10.06
CA ARG A 61 -8.69 9.15 9.26
C ARG A 61 -8.38 8.90 7.78
N MET A 62 -7.29 8.19 7.48
CA MET A 62 -6.94 7.77 6.13
C MET A 62 -7.96 6.74 5.61
N LEU A 63 -8.32 5.75 6.42
CA LEU A 63 -9.34 4.75 6.05
C LEU A 63 -10.66 5.42 5.60
N LYS A 64 -11.15 6.38 6.39
CA LYS A 64 -12.39 7.14 6.12
C LYS A 64 -12.36 7.95 4.82
N LYS A 65 -11.19 8.23 4.24
CA LYS A 65 -11.08 8.89 2.92
C LYS A 65 -11.40 7.95 1.75
N TYR A 66 -11.20 6.64 1.94
CA TYR A 66 -11.30 5.65 0.87
C TYR A 66 -12.46 4.65 1.08
N VAL A 67 -12.93 4.48 2.31
CA VAL A 67 -14.04 3.58 2.65
C VAL A 67 -15.24 4.42 3.07
N LYS A 68 -16.33 4.32 2.29
CA LYS A 68 -17.54 5.14 2.47
C LYS A 68 -18.25 4.84 3.79
N GLU A 69 -18.37 3.57 4.14
CA GLU A 69 -19.06 3.09 5.34
C GLU A 69 -18.18 2.07 6.05
N VAL A 70 -17.76 2.39 7.27
CA VAL A 70 -17.00 1.50 8.14
C VAL A 70 -17.96 1.03 9.24
N PRO A 71 -18.24 -0.27 9.36
CA PRO A 71 -19.08 -0.80 10.43
C PRO A 71 -18.54 -0.39 11.81
N GLN A 72 -19.41 -0.01 12.74
CA GLN A 72 -18.98 0.45 14.08
C GLN A 72 -18.11 -0.58 14.81
N VAL A 73 -18.44 -1.86 14.69
CA VAL A 73 -17.65 -2.97 15.26
C VAL A 73 -16.20 -3.01 14.78
N ALA A 74 -15.89 -2.44 13.62
CA ALA A 74 -14.52 -2.36 13.11
C ALA A 74 -13.72 -1.17 13.67
N LEU A 75 -14.38 -0.22 14.36
CA LEU A 75 -13.75 0.92 15.04
C LEU A 75 -13.60 0.71 16.55
N ASP A 76 -14.35 -0.24 17.11
CA ASP A 76 -14.37 -0.56 18.55
C ASP A 76 -13.29 -1.60 18.92
N ILE A 77 -12.03 -1.33 18.55
CA ILE A 77 -10.85 -2.20 18.77
C ILE A 77 -9.91 -1.63 19.83
#